data_AF-A0A8H6BIE7-F1
#
_entry.id   AF-A0A8H6BIE7-F1
#
_cell.length_a   1.000
_cell.length_b   1.000
_cell.length_c   1.000
_cell.angle_alpha   90.00
_cell.angle_beta   90.00
_cell.angle_gamma   90.00
#
_symmetry.space_group_name_H-M   'P 1'
#
loop_
_entity.id
_entity.type
_entity.pdbx_description
1 polymer ?
#
loop_
_entity_poly.entity_id
_entity_poly.type
_entity_poly.pdbx_seq_one_letter_code
_entity_poly.pdbx_strand_id
1 'polypeptide(L)'
;MSRASQLEQENDQQFHMLANKISTFKDIANEINGYAQEDSTTLNTMSGTMTRLSDEIKHGAHKLKRVVNSNPKMTRMVAIGVGVFIVLYITFNHFV
;
A
#
# COMPACT_ATOMS: atom_id res chain seq x y z
N MET A 1 10.78 41.96 47.44
CA MET A 1 9.95 41.56 46.28
C MET A 1 8.85 40.64 46.79
N SER A 2 7.60 40.89 46.42
CA SER A 2 6.44 40.16 46.97
C SER A 2 6.38 38.74 46.39
N ARG A 3 5.97 37.76 47.20
CA ARG A 3 5.74 36.38 46.76
C ARG A 3 4.77 36.30 45.56
N ALA A 4 3.83 37.23 45.48
CA ALA A 4 2.87 37.34 44.38
C ALA A 4 3.55 37.65 43.04
N SER A 5 4.51 38.60 43.02
CA SER A 5 5.24 38.95 41.80
C SER A 5 6.14 37.81 41.28
N GLN A 6 6.58 36.90 42.14
CA GLN A 6 7.34 35.72 41.72
C GLN A 6 6.43 34.65 41.11
N LEU A 7 5.24 34.44 41.69
CA LEU A 7 4.22 33.52 41.17
C LEU A 7 3.63 33.99 39.83
N GLU A 8 3.43 35.29 39.64
CA GLU A 8 3.01 35.85 38.34
C GLU A 8 4.08 35.62 37.27
N GLN A 9 5.35 35.81 37.61
CA GLN A 9 6.45 35.63 36.67
C GLN A 9 6.65 34.15 36.28
N GLU A 10 6.45 33.21 37.22
CA GLU A 10 6.40 31.78 36.92
C GLU A 10 5.20 31.41 36.05
N ASN A 11 4.02 31.99 36.31
CA ASN A 11 2.84 31.74 35.49
C ASN A 11 3.02 32.26 34.06
N ASP A 12 3.53 33.47 33.87
CA ASP A 12 3.80 34.03 32.54
C ASP A 12 4.77 33.16 31.74
N GLN A 13 5.81 32.63 32.40
CA GLN A 13 6.73 31.69 31.77
C GLN A 13 6.02 30.39 31.36
N GLN A 14 5.16 29.84 32.21
CA GLN A 14 4.38 28.65 31.90
C GLN A 14 3.38 28.89 30.76
N PHE A 15 2.72 30.06 30.72
CA PHE A 15 1.81 30.44 29.64
C PHE A 15 2.53 30.61 28.31
N HIS A 16 3.70 31.25 28.29
CA HIS A 16 4.52 31.33 27.08
C HIS A 16 4.96 29.95 26.59
N MET A 17 5.34 29.06 27.51
CA MET A 17 5.74 27.69 27.16
C MET A 17 4.55 26.89 26.61
N LEU A 18 3.36 27.08 27.17
CA LEU A 18 2.13 26.46 26.69
C LEU A 18 1.73 26.99 25.31
N ALA A 19 1.78 28.30 25.09
CA ALA A 19 1.46 28.92 23.81
C ALA A 19 2.37 28.39 22.69
N ASN A 20 3.68 28.25 22.96
CA ASN A 20 4.61 27.64 22.01
C ASN A 20 4.25 26.19 21.70
N LYS A 21 3.94 25.38 22.73
CA LYS A 21 3.51 23.99 22.53
C LYS A 21 2.21 23.88 21.73
N ILE A 22 1.25 24.78 21.96
CA ILE A 22 -0.02 24.81 21.21
C ILE A 22 0.22 25.20 19.74
N SER A 23 1.11 26.17 19.47
CA SER A 23 1.49 26.52 18.10
C SER A 23 2.10 25.31 17.38
N THR A 24 3.08 24.65 18.00
CA THR A 24 3.70 23.44 17.43
C THR A 24 2.68 22.33 17.22
N PHE A 25 1.74 22.14 18.16
CA PHE A 25 0.68 21.14 18.02
C PHE A 25 -0.26 21.47 16.86
N LYS A 26 -0.62 22.74 16.68
CA LYS A 26 -1.44 23.21 15.55
C LYS A 26 -0.74 22.98 14.21
N ASP A 27 0.55 23.26 14.13
CA ASP A 27 1.34 23.06 12.89
C ASP A 27 1.40 21.58 12.54
N ILE A 28 1.70 20.71 13.52
CA ILE A 28 1.68 19.24 13.34
C ILE A 28 0.28 18.75 12.93
N ALA A 29 -0.79 19.24 13.55
CA ALA A 29 -2.15 18.84 13.22
C ALA A 29 -2.57 19.23 11.79
N ASN A 30 -2.12 20.40 11.33
CA ASN A 30 -2.33 20.84 9.95
C ASN A 30 -1.52 19.98 8.97
N GLU A 31 -0.27 19.65 9.31
CA GLU A 31 0.59 18.78 8.49
C GLU A 31 0.00 17.37 8.36
N ILE A 32 -0.48 16.78 9.47
CA ILE A 32 -1.16 15.47 9.49
C ILE A 32 -2.43 15.49 8.62
N ASN A 33 -3.21 16.57 8.65
CA ASN A 33 -4.38 16.70 7.76
C ASN A 33 -3.95 16.72 6.28
N GLY A 34 -2.86 17.42 5.97
CA GLY A 34 -2.27 17.43 4.63
C GLY A 34 -1.87 16.02 4.17
N TYR A 35 -1.09 15.30 4.99
CA TYR A 35 -0.68 13.93 4.68
C TYR A 35 -1.86 12.97 4.53
N ALA A 36 -2.89 13.06 5.39
CA ALA A 36 -4.06 12.20 5.30
C ALA A 36 -4.86 12.42 4.00
N GLN A 37 -4.90 13.65 3.49
CA GLN A 37 -5.58 13.97 2.23
C GLN A 37 -4.79 13.50 1.01
N GLU A 38 -3.46 13.59 1.06
CA GLU A 38 -2.56 13.05 0.03
C GLU A 38 -2.59 11.51 0.00
N ASP A 39 -2.59 10.86 1.16
CA ASP A 39 -2.71 9.40 1.30
C ASP A 39 -4.05 8.88 0.76
N SER A 40 -5.17 9.59 0.99
CA SER A 40 -6.47 9.20 0.44
C SER A 40 -6.47 9.17 -1.10
N THR A 41 -5.80 10.14 -1.72
CA THR A 41 -5.67 10.22 -3.18
C THR A 41 -4.82 9.06 -3.73
N THR A 42 -3.71 8.75 -3.05
CA THR A 42 -2.84 7.62 -3.40
C THR A 42 -3.54 6.27 -3.21
N LEU A 43 -4.27 6.08 -2.11
CA LEU A 43 -5.03 4.85 -1.87
C LEU A 43 -6.16 4.66 -2.89
N ASN A 44 -6.84 5.72 -3.31
CA ASN A 44 -7.88 5.65 -4.34
C ASN A 44 -7.29 5.26 -5.71
N THR A 45 -6.12 5.79 -6.08
CA THR A 45 -5.45 5.44 -7.34
C THR A 45 -4.92 3.99 -7.31
N MET A 46 -4.37 3.54 -6.17
CA MET A 46 -3.97 2.14 -5.97
C MET A 46 -5.19 1.20 -6.05
N SER A 47 -6.28 1.53 -5.37
CA SER A 47 -7.53 0.75 -5.40
C SER A 47 -8.07 0.60 -6.82
N GLY A 48 -8.15 1.70 -7.57
CA GLY A 48 -8.59 1.67 -8.97
C GLY A 48 -7.68 0.84 -9.88
N THR A 49 -6.37 0.84 -9.62
CA THR A 49 -5.41 0.00 -10.35
C THR A 49 -5.59 -1.48 -10.01
N MET A 50 -5.80 -1.81 -8.73
CA MET A 50 -6.04 -3.17 -8.25
C MET A 50 -7.33 -3.77 -8.85
N THR A 51 -8.39 -2.96 -8.93
CA THR A 51 -9.66 -3.38 -9.56
C THR A 51 -9.46 -3.70 -11.04
N ARG A 52 -8.77 -2.84 -11.80
CA ARG A 52 -8.46 -3.09 -13.21
C ARG A 52 -7.63 -4.35 -13.41
N LEU A 53 -6.59 -4.54 -12.59
CA LEU A 53 -5.76 -5.75 -12.61
C LEU A 53 -6.59 -7.00 -12.34
N SER A 54 -7.48 -6.95 -11.34
CA SER A 54 -8.39 -8.06 -11.02
C SER A 54 -9.32 -8.38 -12.17
N ASP A 55 -9.90 -7.37 -12.81
CA ASP A 55 -10.77 -7.56 -13.97
C ASP A 55 -10.00 -8.10 -15.17
N GLU A 56 -8.79 -7.62 -15.45
CA GLU A 56 -7.93 -8.16 -16.50
C GLU A 56 -7.53 -9.62 -16.24
N ILE A 57 -7.18 -9.95 -15.00
CA ILE A 57 -6.90 -11.34 -14.58
C ILE A 57 -8.13 -12.23 -14.80
N LYS A 58 -9.32 -11.79 -14.40
CA LYS A 58 -10.56 -12.54 -14.61
C LYS A 58 -10.85 -12.73 -16.10
N HIS A 59 -10.70 -11.69 -16.91
CA HIS A 59 -10.88 -11.78 -18.37
C HIS A 59 -9.85 -12.71 -19.02
N GLY A 60 -8.58 -12.63 -18.61
CA GLY A 60 -7.51 -13.53 -19.05
C GLY A 60 -7.80 -14.98 -18.69
N ALA A 61 -8.20 -15.23 -17.44
CA ALA A 61 -8.59 -16.54 -16.95
C ALA A 61 -9.81 -17.11 -17.71
N HIS A 62 -10.82 -16.28 -18.00
CA HIS A 62 -11.97 -16.70 -18.81
C HIS A 62 -11.59 -17.03 -20.25
N LYS A 63 -10.72 -16.22 -20.87
CA LYS A 63 -10.19 -16.49 -22.22
C LYS A 63 -9.38 -17.79 -22.24
N LEU A 64 -8.49 -17.99 -21.27
CA LEU A 64 -7.73 -19.23 -21.09
C LEU A 64 -8.67 -20.43 -20.92
N LYS A 65 -9.65 -20.34 -20.01
CA LYS A 65 -10.64 -21.40 -19.80
C LYS A 65 -11.42 -21.72 -21.08
N ARG A 66 -11.80 -20.70 -21.86
CA ARG A 66 -12.47 -20.89 -23.15
C ARG A 66 -11.55 -21.56 -24.17
N VAL A 67 -10.29 -21.16 -24.26
CA VAL A 67 -9.30 -21.80 -25.17
C VAL A 67 -9.09 -23.26 -24.79
N VAL A 68 -8.89 -23.54 -23.50
CA VAL A 68 -8.75 -24.88 -22.93
C VAL A 68 -9.95 -25.77 -23.31
N ASN A 69 -11.16 -25.25 -23.15
CA ASN A 69 -12.39 -26.02 -23.38
C ASN A 69 -12.76 -26.13 -24.87
N SER A 70 -12.40 -25.14 -25.69
CA SER A 70 -12.68 -25.14 -27.14
C SER A 70 -11.73 -26.02 -27.94
N ASN A 71 -10.48 -26.19 -27.49
CA ASN A 71 -9.45 -26.94 -28.21
C ASN A 71 -8.73 -27.93 -27.27
N PRO A 72 -9.41 -29.01 -26.85
CA PRO A 72 -8.86 -29.95 -25.86
C PRO A 72 -7.60 -30.67 -26.35
N LYS A 73 -7.48 -30.94 -27.66
CA LYS A 73 -6.28 -31.60 -28.24
C LYS A 73 -5.04 -30.70 -28.21
N MET A 74 -5.17 -29.44 -28.62
CA MET A 74 -4.07 -28.47 -28.60
C MET A 74 -3.62 -28.17 -27.18
N THR A 75 -4.57 -27.92 -26.29
CA THR A 75 -4.29 -27.61 -24.88
C THR A 75 -3.60 -28.76 -24.16
N ARG A 76 -4.02 -30.01 -24.42
CA ARG A 76 -3.36 -31.21 -23.88
C ARG A 76 -1.92 -31.33 -24.36
N MET A 77 -1.64 -31.03 -25.63
CA MET A 77 -0.29 -31.07 -26.18
C MET A 77 0.62 -30.00 -25.54
N VAL A 78 0.13 -28.77 -25.38
CA VAL A 78 0.87 -27.69 -24.70
C VAL A 78 1.11 -28.03 -23.23
N ALA A 79 0.11 -28.54 -22.52
CA ALA A 79 0.24 -28.94 -21.12
C ALA A 79 1.30 -30.05 -20.93
N ILE A 80 1.35 -31.03 -21.83
CA ILE A 80 2.38 -32.08 -21.81
C ILE A 80 3.77 -31.47 -22.06
N GLY A 81 3.91 -30.59 -23.06
CA GLY A 81 5.20 -29.94 -23.36
C GLY A 81 5.73 -29.11 -22.19
N VAL A 82 4.86 -28.29 -21.58
CA VAL A 82 5.21 -27.50 -20.38
C VAL A 82 5.54 -28.40 -19.20
N GLY A 83 4.79 -29.48 -19.00
CA GLY A 83 5.05 -30.45 -17.93
C GLY A 83 6.43 -31.11 -18.04
N VAL A 84 6.81 -31.56 -19.25
CA VAL A 84 8.14 -32.14 -19.50
C VAL A 84 9.24 -31.11 -19.26
N PHE A 85 9.06 -29.88 -19.71
CA PHE A 85 10.03 -28.79 -19.48
C PHE A 85 10.23 -28.50 -17.98
N ILE A 86 9.15 -28.45 -17.20
CA ILE A 86 9.22 -28.21 -15.74
C ILE A 86 9.97 -29.34 -15.04
N VAL A 87 9.66 -30.61 -15.38
CA VAL A 87 10.35 -31.77 -14.81
C VAL A 87 11.85 -31.72 -15.11
N LEU A 88 12.21 -31.42 -16.36
CA LEU A 88 13.61 -31.28 -16.75
C LEU A 88 14.29 -30.12 -15.99
N TYR A 89 13.65 -28.96 -15.90
CA TYR A 89 14.18 -27.78 -15.20
C TYR A 89 14.42 -28.05 -13.71
N ILE A 90 13.44 -28.63 -13.01
CA ILE A 90 13.57 -28.98 -11.59
C ILE A 90 14.69 -30.00 -11.40
N THR A 91 14.74 -31.02 -12.26
CA THR A 91 15.78 -32.04 -12.15
C THR A 91 17.16 -31.43 -12.38
N PHE A 92 17.32 -30.54 -13.37
CA PHE A 92 18.59 -29.88 -13.67
C PHE A 92 19.02 -28.92 -12.56
N ASN A 93 18.10 -28.12 -12.02
CA ASN A 93 18.39 -27.17 -10.95
C ASN A 93 18.55 -27.85 -9.57
N HIS A 94 18.03 -29.07 -9.38
CA HIS A 94 18.22 -29.81 -8.12
C HIS A 94 19.49 -30.65 -8.12
N PHE A 95 20.03 -30.98 -9.30
CA PHE A 95 21.28 -31.75 -9.47
C PHE A 95 22.53 -30.88 -9.65
N VAL A 96 22.37 -29.59 -9.94
CA VAL A 96 23.42 -28.54 -9.94
C VAL A 96 23.40 -27.81 -8.62
#